data_AF-A0A2W5U770-F1
#
_entry.id   AF-A0A2W5U770-F1
#
_cell.length_a   1.000
_cell.length_b   1.000
_cell.length_c   1.000
_cell.angle_alpha   90.00
_cell.angle_beta   90.00
_cell.angle_gamma   90.00
#
_symmetry.space_group_name_H-M   'P 1'
#
loop_
_entity.id
_entity.type
_entity.pdbx_description
1 polymer ?
#
loop_
_entity_poly.entity_id
_entity_poly.type
_entity_poly.pdbx_seq_one_letter_code
_entity_poly.pdbx_strand_id
1 'polypeptide(L)'
;MKIQTTLFGELVLLDQCTLVGSSESLGFQTYVNSSHNGTEKRKALRETASQVLNIDYVVARQAVAQNFNVLWGGLRKLWAIPVDVEWQRIGGVDGDFIECTTSIYDFRNDSLALLKHKDGLAVVEIKEVLAHGLKLYEPITLQNFTICPLRVGFILGDVSAPINAVYGQPS
;
A
#
# COMPACT_ATOMS: atom_id res chain seq x y z
N MET A 1 -4.45 8.02 9.41
CA MET A 1 -3.90 7.75 10.78
C MET A 1 -2.37 7.75 10.77
N LYS A 2 -1.66 7.99 11.88
CA LYS A 2 -0.20 7.76 11.96
C LYS A 2 0.07 6.43 12.67
N ILE A 3 1.03 5.66 12.17
CA ILE A 3 1.45 4.39 12.76
C ILE A 3 2.98 4.41 12.95
N GLN A 4 3.44 3.73 13.99
CA GLN A 4 4.86 3.52 14.24
C GLN A 4 5.17 2.05 13.96
N THR A 5 6.18 1.81 13.14
CA THR A 5 6.63 0.47 12.75
C THR A 5 8.11 0.32 13.07
N THR A 6 8.56 -0.90 13.35
CA THR A 6 9.97 -1.22 13.60
C THR A 6 10.74 -1.25 12.28
N LEU A 7 10.12 -1.77 11.22
CA LEU A 7 10.73 -1.93 9.89
C LEU A 7 10.89 -0.60 9.13
N PHE A 8 9.88 0.28 9.20
CA PHE A 8 9.81 1.47 8.34
C PHE A 8 9.68 2.80 9.10
N GLY A 9 9.67 2.78 10.44
CA GLY A 9 9.53 3.98 11.26
C GLY A 9 8.11 4.56 11.27
N GLU A 10 8.00 5.89 11.32
CA GLU A 10 6.71 6.61 11.27
C GLU A 10 6.14 6.55 9.84
N LEU A 11 4.94 5.98 9.72
CA LEU A 11 4.17 5.96 8.47
C LEU A 11 2.81 6.64 8.65
N VAL A 12 2.28 7.18 7.56
CA VAL A 12 0.89 7.63 7.48
C VAL A 12 0.05 6.55 6.83
N LEU A 13 -0.92 6.00 7.56
CA LEU A 13 -1.87 5.00 7.06
C LEU A 13 -3.01 5.68 6.29
N LEU A 14 -3.23 5.20 5.07
CA LEU A 14 -4.39 5.52 4.24
C LEU A 14 -5.57 4.61 4.62
N ASP A 15 -6.48 5.11 5.44
CA ASP A 15 -7.53 4.31 6.10
C ASP A 15 -8.95 4.48 5.52
N GLN A 16 -9.21 5.54 4.76
CA GLN A 16 -10.57 5.90 4.30
C GLN A 16 -10.71 6.13 2.78
N CYS A 17 -9.96 5.39 1.97
CA CYS A 17 -10.05 5.48 0.51
C CYS A 17 -10.45 4.12 -0.07
N THR A 18 -11.54 4.07 -0.82
CA THR A 18 -11.91 2.86 -1.56
C THR A 18 -11.23 2.90 -2.91
N LEU A 19 -10.52 1.83 -3.24
CA LEU A 19 -9.83 1.69 -4.52
C LEU A 19 -10.87 1.51 -5.64
N VAL A 20 -10.79 2.35 -6.67
CA VAL A 20 -11.63 2.24 -7.88
C VAL A 20 -10.84 1.60 -9.02
N GLY A 21 -9.55 1.91 -9.10
CA GLY A 21 -8.66 1.34 -10.09
C GLY A 21 -7.22 1.45 -9.64
N SER A 22 -6.39 0.54 -10.11
CA SER A 22 -4.95 0.64 -9.94
C SER A 22 -4.24 0.27 -11.23
N SER A 23 -3.10 0.90 -11.46
CA SER A 23 -2.16 0.50 -12.50
C SER A 23 -0.76 0.48 -11.91
N GLU A 24 -0.02 -0.58 -12.18
CA GLU A 24 1.37 -0.70 -11.78
C GLU A 24 2.27 -0.57 -13.01
N SER A 25 3.34 0.22 -12.89
CA SER A 25 4.38 0.32 -13.90
C SER A 25 5.74 0.01 -13.31
N LEU A 26 6.52 -0.78 -14.05
CA LEU A 26 7.89 -1.13 -13.73
C LEU A 26 8.81 -0.45 -14.74
N GLY A 27 9.64 0.48 -14.26
CA GLY A 27 10.57 1.25 -15.08
C GLY A 27 12.02 0.84 -14.81
N PHE A 28 12.76 0.46 -15.85
CA PHE A 28 14.21 0.39 -15.78
C PHE A 28 14.79 1.72 -16.27
N GLN A 29 15.53 2.39 -15.39
CA GLN A 29 16.24 3.60 -15.79
C GLN A 29 17.51 3.16 -16.52
N THR A 30 17.56 3.36 -17.83
CA THR A 30 18.74 3.05 -18.66
C THR A 30 19.29 4.30 -19.31
N TYR A 31 20.60 4.48 -19.24
CA TYR A 31 21.30 5.49 -20.04
C TYR A 31 21.51 4.93 -21.45
N VAL A 32 21.07 5.69 -22.45
CA VAL A 32 21.22 5.33 -23.86
C VAL A 32 22.16 6.33 -24.51
N ASN A 33 23.24 5.83 -25.11
CA ASN A 33 24.16 6.61 -25.92
C ASN A 33 24.02 6.18 -27.38
N SER A 34 23.52 7.09 -28.24
CA SER A 34 23.40 6.89 -29.67
C SER A 34 24.58 7.52 -30.41
N SER A 35 25.28 6.71 -31.19
CA SER A 35 26.37 7.17 -32.05
C SER A 35 25.81 7.70 -33.38
N HIS A 36 26.56 8.57 -34.06
CA HIS A 36 26.13 9.19 -35.33
C HIS A 36 25.83 8.18 -36.46
N ASN A 37 26.39 6.97 -36.37
CA ASN A 37 26.14 5.85 -37.28
C ASN A 37 24.88 5.03 -36.93
N GLY A 38 24.07 5.47 -35.95
CA GLY A 38 22.87 4.77 -35.50
C GLY A 38 23.11 3.62 -34.53
N THR A 39 24.37 3.34 -34.11
CA THR A 39 24.63 2.33 -33.08
C THR A 39 24.28 2.86 -31.70
N GLU A 40 23.45 2.12 -30.96
CA GLU A 40 23.11 2.41 -29.57
C GLU A 40 23.94 1.56 -28.60
N LYS A 41 24.44 2.19 -27.53
CA LYS A 41 24.95 1.50 -26.34
C LYS A 41 24.07 1.85 -25.15
N ARG A 42 23.68 0.84 -24.38
CA ARG A 42 22.81 1.00 -23.20
C ARG A 42 23.55 0.61 -21.94
N LYS A 43 23.43 1.42 -20.89
CA LYS A 43 23.94 1.12 -19.55
C LYS A 43 22.78 1.23 -18.55
N ALA A 44 22.51 0.16 -17.80
CA ALA A 44 21.54 0.21 -16.72
C ALA A 44 22.00 1.20 -15.63
N LEU A 45 21.12 2.12 -15.22
CA LEU A 45 21.37 3.07 -14.13
C LEU A 45 20.84 2.57 -12.79
N ARG A 46 20.00 1.52 -12.80
CA ARG A 46 19.53 0.82 -11.62
C ARG A 46 19.67 -0.67 -11.80
N GLU A 47 19.94 -1.38 -10.72
CA GLU A 47 20.01 -2.84 -10.69
C GLU A 47 18.60 -3.45 -10.65
N THR A 48 17.64 -2.75 -10.05
CA THR A 48 16.23 -3.15 -9.95
C THR A 48 15.30 -2.13 -10.60
N ALA A 49 14.18 -2.59 -11.15
CA ALA A 49 13.16 -1.71 -11.72
C ALA A 49 12.55 -0.83 -10.62
N SER A 50 12.32 0.44 -10.92
CA SER A 50 11.47 1.29 -10.09
C SER A 50 10.01 0.90 -10.28
N GLN A 51 9.34 0.58 -9.20
CA GLN A 51 7.91 0.31 -9.17
C GLN A 51 7.15 1.60 -8.89
N VAL A 52 6.19 1.96 -9.73
CA VAL A 52 5.26 3.06 -9.50
C VAL A 52 3.85 2.50 -9.56
N LEU A 53 3.13 2.65 -8.46
CA LEU A 53 1.74 2.23 -8.32
C LEU A 53 0.85 3.47 -8.37
N ASN A 54 0.05 3.58 -9.43
CA ASN A 54 -1.00 4.60 -9.52
C ASN A 54 -2.31 4.00 -9.02
N ILE A 55 -2.98 4.76 -8.16
CA ILE A 55 -4.21 4.34 -7.49
C ILE A 55 -5.23 5.44 -7.68
N ASP A 56 -6.34 5.08 -8.32
CA ASP A 56 -7.55 5.89 -8.37
C ASP A 56 -8.43 5.51 -7.18
N TYR A 57 -8.76 6.49 -6.35
CA TYR A 57 -9.59 6.27 -5.18
C TYR A 57 -10.81 7.18 -5.18
N VAL A 58 -11.90 6.69 -4.58
CA VAL A 58 -13.07 7.48 -4.26
C VAL A 58 -13.21 7.59 -2.76
N VAL A 59 -13.58 8.80 -2.33
CA VAL A 59 -13.81 9.12 -0.94
C VAL A 59 -15.31 9.33 -0.72
N ALA A 60 -15.88 8.66 0.27
CA ALA A 60 -17.25 8.93 0.70
C ALA A 60 -17.37 10.39 1.17
N ARG A 61 -18.48 11.07 0.83
CA ARG A 61 -18.69 12.50 1.13
C ARG A 61 -18.38 12.89 2.59
N GLN A 62 -18.73 12.02 3.53
CA GLN A 62 -18.51 12.23 4.97
C GLN A 62 -17.03 12.17 5.37
N ALA A 63 -16.20 11.43 4.62
CA ALA A 63 -14.78 11.23 4.86
C ALA A 63 -13.88 12.22 4.10
N VAL A 64 -14.43 13.08 3.22
CA VAL A 64 -13.65 13.99 2.37
C VAL A 64 -12.75 14.92 3.19
N ALA A 65 -13.29 15.58 4.21
CA ALA A 65 -12.51 16.49 5.05
C ALA A 65 -11.41 15.77 5.84
N GLN A 66 -11.73 14.59 6.39
CA GLN A 66 -10.77 13.77 7.11
C GLN A 66 -9.63 13.31 6.20
N ASN A 67 -9.96 12.80 5.01
CA ASN A 67 -8.97 12.38 4.02
C ASN A 67 -8.11 13.54 3.52
N PHE A 68 -8.70 14.70 3.25
CA PHE A 68 -7.94 15.88 2.87
C PHE A 68 -6.90 16.24 3.94
N ASN A 69 -7.29 16.25 5.21
CA ASN A 69 -6.38 16.55 6.32
C ASN A 69 -5.27 15.49 6.46
N VAL A 70 -5.59 14.21 6.25
CA VAL A 70 -4.61 13.11 6.27
C VAL A 70 -3.62 13.24 5.11
N LEU A 71 -4.12 13.46 3.88
CA LEU A 71 -3.30 13.65 2.68
C LEU A 71 -2.37 14.86 2.81
N TRP A 72 -2.90 15.99 3.29
CA TRP A 72 -2.12 17.20 3.52
C TRP A 72 -1.07 17.02 4.63
N GLY A 73 -1.45 16.40 5.76
CA GLY A 73 -0.53 16.14 6.87
C GLY A 73 0.52 15.07 6.58
N GLY A 74 0.28 14.21 5.60
CA GLY A 74 1.20 13.18 5.10
C GLY A 74 1.98 13.58 3.86
N LEU A 75 1.86 14.83 3.39
CA LEU A 75 2.61 15.32 2.24
C LEU A 75 4.12 15.19 2.51
N ARG A 76 4.85 14.58 1.57
CA ARG A 76 6.29 14.20 1.69
C ARG A 76 6.63 13.22 2.82
N LYS A 77 5.65 12.55 3.43
CA LYS A 77 5.90 11.44 4.36
C LYS A 77 5.90 10.10 3.64
N LEU A 78 6.37 9.07 4.33
CA LEU A 78 6.14 7.69 3.94
C LEU A 78 4.69 7.30 4.30
N TRP A 79 4.09 6.57 3.39
CA TRP A 79 2.71 6.13 3.43
C TRP A 79 2.64 4.62 3.53
N ALA A 80 1.67 4.17 4.30
CA ALA A 80 1.20 2.80 4.39
C ALA A 80 -0.12 2.72 3.62
N ILE A 81 -0.11 2.05 2.47
CA ILE A 81 -1.21 2.01 1.51
C ILE A 81 -1.77 0.58 1.46
N PRO A 82 -3.01 0.34 1.88
CA PRO A 82 -3.62 -0.99 1.78
C PRO A 82 -3.90 -1.34 0.32
N VAL A 83 -3.64 -2.59 -0.05
CA VAL A 83 -4.05 -3.14 -1.34
C VAL A 83 -5.51 -3.62 -1.21
N ASP A 84 -6.45 -2.71 -1.43
CA ASP A 84 -7.88 -2.87 -1.09
C ASP A 84 -8.59 -4.00 -1.86
N VAL A 85 -8.00 -4.50 -2.96
CA VAL A 85 -8.53 -5.65 -3.72
C VAL A 85 -8.09 -7.00 -3.13
N GLU A 86 -7.19 -6.99 -2.15
CA GLU A 86 -6.53 -8.18 -1.61
C GLU A 86 -6.97 -8.54 -0.19
N TRP A 87 -8.22 -8.24 0.16
CA TRP A 87 -8.77 -8.63 1.46
C TRP A 87 -9.07 -10.12 1.55
N GLN A 88 -8.57 -10.76 2.60
CA GLN A 88 -8.89 -12.12 2.98
C GLN A 88 -9.50 -12.16 4.38
N ARG A 89 -10.51 -13.01 4.62
CA ARG A 89 -11.06 -13.24 5.96
C ARG A 89 -10.30 -14.34 6.70
N ILE A 90 -10.07 -14.12 7.99
CA ILE A 90 -9.36 -15.02 8.91
C ILE A 90 -10.25 -15.31 10.13
N GLY A 91 -10.32 -16.58 10.52
CA GLY A 91 -11.12 -17.01 11.69
C GLY A 91 -10.54 -16.53 13.01
N GLY A 92 -9.22 -16.58 13.15
CA GLY A 92 -8.49 -16.04 14.28
C GLY A 92 -7.02 -16.42 14.24
N VAL A 93 -6.25 -15.85 15.17
CA VAL A 93 -4.84 -16.13 15.41
C VAL A 93 -4.56 -15.95 16.90
N ASP A 94 -3.71 -16.80 17.42
CA ASP A 94 -3.12 -16.66 18.75
C ASP A 94 -1.65 -17.06 18.66
N GLY A 95 -0.78 -16.06 18.54
CA GLY A 95 0.66 -16.24 18.32
C GLY A 95 1.20 -15.43 17.15
N ASP A 96 2.33 -15.87 16.60
CA ASP A 96 3.11 -15.14 15.59
C ASP A 96 2.94 -15.71 14.18
N PHE A 97 1.96 -16.58 13.95
CA PHE A 97 1.69 -17.19 12.65
C PHE A 97 0.22 -17.04 12.27
N ILE A 98 -0.04 -16.32 11.18
CA ILE A 98 -1.38 -16.16 10.60
C ILE A 98 -1.51 -17.17 9.46
N GLU A 99 -2.41 -18.14 9.59
CA GLU A 99 -2.80 -19.02 8.50
C GLU A 99 -3.60 -18.24 7.46
N CYS A 100 -3.04 -18.09 6.25
CA CYS A 100 -3.71 -17.42 5.14
C CYS A 100 -3.19 -17.91 3.79
N THR A 101 -3.90 -17.53 2.72
CA THR A 101 -3.46 -17.83 1.36
C THR A 101 -2.39 -16.82 0.98
N THR A 102 -1.21 -17.30 0.57
CA THR A 102 -0.09 -16.44 0.14
C THR A 102 0.22 -16.58 -1.34
N SER A 103 -0.46 -17.47 -2.05
CA SER A 103 -0.25 -17.73 -3.49
C SER A 103 -0.98 -16.75 -4.42
N ILE A 104 -2.00 -16.06 -3.92
CA ILE A 104 -2.86 -15.16 -4.71
C ILE A 104 -2.69 -13.70 -4.29
N TYR A 105 -2.37 -13.47 -3.02
CA TYR A 105 -2.20 -12.15 -2.43
C TYR A 105 -0.71 -11.81 -2.32
N ASP A 106 -0.31 -10.60 -2.68
CA ASP A 106 1.09 -10.16 -2.77
C ASP A 106 1.62 -9.72 -1.39
N PHE A 107 1.62 -10.65 -0.44
CA PHE A 107 2.39 -10.49 0.79
C PHE A 107 3.89 -10.64 0.49
N ARG A 108 4.73 -9.83 1.15
CA ARG A 108 6.19 -9.84 0.96
C ARG A 108 6.92 -10.05 2.28
N ASN A 109 8.12 -10.62 2.23
CA ASN A 109 9.00 -10.67 3.40
C ASN A 109 9.36 -9.25 3.85
N ASP A 110 9.62 -9.07 5.15
CA ASP A 110 9.97 -7.78 5.75
C ASP A 110 9.01 -6.66 5.34
N SER A 111 7.70 -6.94 5.40
CA SER A 111 6.65 -6.01 4.94
C SER A 111 5.53 -5.87 5.96
N LEU A 112 4.46 -5.17 5.59
CA LEU A 112 3.35 -4.85 6.49
C LEU A 112 2.04 -5.47 6.00
N ALA A 113 1.14 -5.77 6.93
CA ALA A 113 -0.25 -6.08 6.63
C ALA A 113 -1.21 -5.28 7.49
N LEU A 114 -2.37 -4.95 6.92
CA LEU A 114 -3.46 -4.30 7.62
C LEU A 114 -4.49 -5.34 8.07
N LEU A 115 -4.82 -5.31 9.35
CA LEU A 115 -5.87 -6.09 9.97
C LEU A 115 -7.08 -5.19 10.18
N LYS A 116 -8.25 -5.67 9.77
CA LYS A 116 -9.53 -5.00 10.00
C LYS A 116 -10.43 -5.93 10.79
N HIS A 117 -10.82 -5.47 11.97
CA HIS A 117 -11.74 -6.16 12.87
C HIS A 117 -12.86 -5.21 13.30
N LYS A 118 -13.82 -5.72 14.06
CA LYS A 118 -15.00 -4.93 14.49
C LYS A 118 -14.62 -3.68 15.31
N ASP A 119 -13.50 -3.73 16.05
CA ASP A 119 -13.09 -2.66 16.97
C ASP A 119 -12.11 -1.67 16.32
N GLY A 120 -11.68 -1.91 15.08
CA GLY A 120 -10.84 -0.97 14.35
C GLY A 120 -9.88 -1.60 13.33
N LEU A 121 -8.81 -0.85 13.06
CA LEU A 121 -7.71 -1.23 12.20
C LEU A 121 -6.45 -1.42 13.05
N ALA A 122 -5.68 -2.46 12.74
CA ALA A 122 -4.37 -2.71 13.34
C ALA A 122 -3.36 -3.05 12.24
N VAL A 123 -2.09 -2.67 12.41
CA VAL A 123 -1.02 -3.00 11.46
C VAL A 123 -0.09 -4.01 12.11
N VAL A 124 0.32 -5.01 11.34
CA VAL A 124 1.29 -6.02 11.78
C VAL A 124 2.47 -6.07 10.82
N GLU A 125 3.64 -6.40 11.37
CA GLU A 125 4.88 -6.54 10.63
C GLU A 125 5.11 -8.02 10.29
N ILE A 126 5.19 -8.31 9.00
CA ILE A 126 5.47 -9.63 8.43
C ILE A 126 6.99 -9.81 8.42
N LYS A 127 7.44 -10.85 9.10
CA LYS A 127 8.82 -11.32 9.04
C LYS A 127 9.05 -12.15 7.78
N GLU A 128 8.21 -13.15 7.56
CA GLU A 128 8.39 -14.09 6.46
C GLU A 128 7.04 -14.57 5.91
N VAL A 129 6.96 -14.68 4.58
CA VAL A 129 5.83 -15.26 3.86
C VAL A 129 6.12 -16.72 3.61
N LEU A 130 5.25 -17.59 4.15
CA LEU A 130 5.33 -19.04 4.01
C LEU A 130 4.18 -19.52 3.10
N ALA A 131 4.26 -20.76 2.61
CA ALA A 131 3.31 -21.30 1.63
C ALA A 131 1.83 -21.28 2.07
N HIS A 132 1.58 -21.28 3.39
CA HIS A 132 0.23 -21.34 3.97
C HIS A 132 0.01 -20.30 5.07
N GLY A 133 0.82 -19.24 5.11
CA GLY A 133 0.63 -18.21 6.10
C GLY A 133 1.78 -17.22 6.22
N LEU A 134 1.63 -16.34 7.19
CA LEU A 134 2.55 -15.24 7.45
C LEU A 134 3.15 -15.42 8.84
N LYS A 135 4.48 -15.42 8.91
CA LYS A 135 5.21 -15.30 10.17
C LYS A 135 5.35 -13.82 10.51
N LEU A 136 4.96 -13.44 11.71
CA LEU A 136 5.02 -12.07 12.21
C LEU A 136 6.29 -11.82 13.04
N TYR A 137 6.66 -10.55 13.18
CA TYR A 137 7.68 -10.14 14.15
C TYR A 137 7.18 -10.21 15.58
N GLU A 138 5.95 -9.75 15.82
CA GLU A 138 5.31 -9.75 17.12
C GLU A 138 4.07 -10.63 17.12
N PRO A 139 3.86 -11.45 18.17
CA PRO A 139 2.67 -12.28 18.28
C PRO A 139 1.43 -11.42 18.53
N ILE A 140 0.30 -11.86 18.01
CA ILE A 140 -1.00 -11.21 18.18
C ILE A 140 -2.06 -12.23 18.59
N THR A 141 -3.10 -11.74 19.27
CA THR A 141 -4.29 -12.52 19.60
C THR A 141 -5.51 -11.78 19.09
N LEU A 142 -6.11 -12.28 18.01
CA LEU A 142 -7.25 -11.64 17.35
C LEU A 142 -8.19 -12.68 16.74
N GLN A 143 -9.49 -12.44 16.80
CA GLN A 143 -10.51 -13.31 16.20
C GLN A 143 -11.33 -12.56 15.16
N ASN A 144 -11.82 -13.29 14.15
CA ASN A 144 -12.76 -12.80 13.13
C ASN A 144 -12.34 -11.46 12.52
N PHE A 145 -11.22 -11.44 11.81
CA PHE A 145 -10.69 -10.26 11.15
C PHE A 145 -10.49 -10.49 9.66
N THR A 146 -10.31 -9.41 8.91
CA THR A 146 -9.82 -9.46 7.53
C THR A 146 -8.40 -8.91 7.47
N ILE A 147 -7.59 -9.44 6.57
CA ILE A 147 -6.21 -9.04 6.35
C ILE A 147 -6.00 -8.66 4.89
N CYS A 148 -5.22 -7.62 4.62
CA CYS A 148 -4.70 -7.32 3.29
C CYS A 148 -3.22 -6.89 3.39
N PRO A 149 -2.44 -7.01 2.31
CA PRO A 149 -1.10 -6.44 2.26
C PRO A 149 -1.12 -4.91 2.37
N LEU A 150 -0.07 -4.36 2.95
CA LEU A 150 0.13 -2.93 3.10
C LEU A 150 1.45 -2.54 2.42
N ARG A 151 1.37 -1.66 1.43
CA ARG A 151 2.52 -1.16 0.67
C ARG A 151 3.09 0.09 1.31
N VAL A 152 4.41 0.11 1.46
CA VAL A 152 5.13 1.30 1.91
C VAL A 152 5.63 2.06 0.69
N GLY A 153 5.31 3.34 0.62
CA GLY A 153 5.72 4.19 -0.49
C GLY A 153 5.60 5.67 -0.16
N PHE A 154 5.88 6.52 -1.14
CA PHE A 154 5.61 7.95 -1.07
C PHE A 154 4.63 8.30 -2.19
N ILE A 155 3.69 9.20 -1.91
CA ILE A 155 2.72 9.64 -2.91
C ILE A 155 3.39 10.72 -3.77
N LEU A 156 3.59 10.40 -5.05
CA LEU A 156 4.00 11.34 -6.10
C LEU A 156 2.77 12.14 -6.53
N GLY A 157 2.46 13.23 -5.85
CA GLY A 157 1.32 14.07 -6.18
C GLY A 157 1.53 15.52 -5.82
N ASP A 158 1.06 16.39 -6.71
CA ASP A 158 0.67 17.76 -6.36
C ASP A 158 -0.72 17.68 -5.73
N VAL A 159 -0.87 18.12 -4.48
CA VAL A 159 -2.18 18.12 -3.79
C VAL A 159 -2.95 19.37 -4.21
N SER A 160 -3.20 19.51 -5.51
CA SER A 160 -4.09 20.49 -6.10
C SER A 160 -5.45 19.84 -6.38
N ALA A 161 -6.00 19.10 -5.42
CA ALA A 161 -7.36 18.60 -5.52
C ALA A 161 -8.35 19.73 -5.15
N PRO A 162 -9.22 20.19 -6.07
CA PRO A 162 -10.31 21.07 -5.69
C PRO A 162 -11.20 20.33 -4.69
N ILE A 163 -11.57 20.99 -3.58
CA ILE A 163 -12.48 20.50 -2.53
C ILE A 163 -13.93 20.42 -3.07
N ASN A 164 -14.10 20.29 -4.38
CA ASN A 164 -15.40 20.18 -5.00
C ASN A 164 -15.83 18.72 -4.92
N ALA A 165 -16.53 18.40 -3.83
CA ALA A 165 -17.37 17.24 -3.71
C ALA A 165 -18.10 17.03 -5.05
N VAL A 166 -17.97 15.82 -5.62
CA VAL A 166 -18.65 15.42 -6.85
C VAL A 166 -20.11 15.87 -6.78
N TYR A 167 -20.50 16.83 -7.62
CA TYR A 167 -21.87 16.98 -8.06
C TYR A 167 -22.14 15.76 -8.94
N GLY A 168 -22.90 14.80 -8.43
CA GLY A 168 -23.58 13.89 -9.33
C GLY A 168 -24.46 14.75 -10.22
N GLN A 169 -24.12 14.86 -11.51
CA GLN A 169 -25.14 15.21 -12.48
C GLN A 169 -26.06 13.99 -12.56
N PRO A 170 -27.34 14.10 -12.19
CA PRO A 170 -28.31 13.09 -12.57
C PRO A 170 -28.45 13.13 -14.09
N SER A 171 -28.52 11.93 -14.69
CA SER A 171 -28.97 11.56 -16.05
C SER A 171 -28.99 12.65 -17.12
#